data_AF-R7URM2-F1
#
_entry.id   AF-R7URM2-F1
#
_cell.length_a   1.000
_cell.length_b   1.000
_cell.length_c   1.000
_cell.angle_alpha   90.00
_cell.angle_beta   90.00
_cell.angle_gamma   90.00
#
_symmetry.space_group_name_H-M   'P 1'
#
loop_
_entity.id
_entity.type
_entity.pdbx_description
1 polymer ?
#
loop_
_entity_poly.entity_id
_entity_poly.type
_entity_poly.pdbx_seq_one_letter_code
_entity_poly.pdbx_strand_id
1 'polypeptide(L)'
;MKMKHYHRMATTIQKTWRGFYTRKYVSNYYSRKRYLEGLKIKNEIMLNELEEYAEQQEQMTEIKKDIDQKKKLDTFSRKNHYLLSTVVQPGVFNSPYKPYPDEMEFHLRNAKMDSPSPHPPKKSKDKIFDPSWRRYDLPKPEVLPPVNGKPQGPFRDPREVQQQRYKPFQPTLRVESNYYSLDEAREKMKQEEWVNRLIDIKFQPSKRKTYAYEPLLHSTSSFGHLPYGTSYFRHEYPDKWLFGSSEKFRTVVPPIPVFEKLNDTYTEG
;
A
#
# COMPACT_ATOMS: atom_id res chain seq x y z
N MET A 1 59.66 9.87 66.59
CA MET A 1 58.61 8.94 67.07
C MET A 1 57.17 9.42 66.81
N LYS A 2 56.80 10.69 67.06
CA LYS A 2 55.40 11.20 66.93
C LYS A 2 54.78 11.10 65.52
N MET A 3 55.52 11.41 64.45
CA MET A 3 54.96 11.41 63.07
C MET A 3 54.50 10.04 62.59
N LYS A 4 55.25 8.97 62.90
CA LYS A 4 54.86 7.58 62.55
C LYS A 4 53.56 7.18 63.26
N HIS A 5 53.38 7.62 64.51
CA HIS A 5 52.15 7.37 65.27
C HIS A 5 50.95 8.05 64.62
N TYR A 6 51.05 9.34 64.25
CA TYR A 6 49.96 10.06 63.59
C TYR A 6 49.62 9.47 62.21
N HIS A 7 50.62 9.08 61.43
CA HIS A 7 50.39 8.41 60.16
C HIS A 7 49.64 7.08 60.33
N ARG A 8 49.99 6.30 61.36
CA ARG A 8 49.28 5.05 61.72
C ARG A 8 47.82 5.31 62.15
N MET A 9 47.56 6.38 62.89
CA MET A 9 46.19 6.75 63.26
C MET A 9 45.37 7.21 62.04
N ALA A 10 45.95 8.06 61.19
CA ALA A 10 45.31 8.56 59.97
C ALA A 10 44.94 7.41 59.01
N THR A 11 45.85 6.46 58.78
CA THR A 11 45.61 5.29 57.93
C THR A 11 44.51 4.38 58.49
N THR A 12 44.43 4.21 59.81
CA THR A 12 43.33 3.47 60.47
C THR A 12 41.97 4.13 60.22
N ILE A 13 41.90 5.46 60.38
CA ILE A 13 40.68 6.25 60.13
C ILE A 13 40.29 6.18 58.65
N GLN A 14 41.25 6.35 57.74
CA GLN A 14 40.99 6.27 56.29
C GLN A 14 40.51 4.88 55.86
N LYS A 15 41.13 3.80 56.38
CA LYS A 15 40.73 2.42 56.09
C LYS A 15 39.31 2.12 56.58
N THR A 16 38.99 2.53 57.81
CA THR A 16 37.65 2.33 58.40
C THR A 16 36.59 3.11 57.64
N TRP A 17 36.86 4.38 57.31
CA TRP A 17 35.96 5.20 56.49
C TRP A 17 35.73 4.62 55.09
N ARG A 18 36.80 4.25 54.37
CA ARG A 18 36.69 3.63 53.04
C ARG A 18 35.86 2.34 53.10
N GLY A 19 36.10 1.49 54.10
CA GLY A 19 35.31 0.28 54.30
C GLY A 19 33.82 0.54 54.56
N PHE A 20 33.51 1.54 55.39
CA PHE A 20 32.14 1.98 55.63
C PHE A 20 31.48 2.52 54.35
N TYR A 21 32.16 3.43 53.66
CA TYR A 21 31.65 4.07 52.44
C TYR A 21 31.33 3.02 51.36
N THR A 22 32.25 2.10 51.10
CA THR A 22 32.05 1.06 50.08
C THR A 22 30.87 0.16 50.42
N ARG A 23 30.72 -0.30 51.68
CA ARG A 23 29.61 -1.18 52.08
C ARG A 23 28.25 -0.47 52.05
N LYS A 24 28.22 0.84 52.30
CA LYS A 24 26.98 1.61 52.34
C LYS A 24 26.53 2.09 50.96
N TYR A 25 27.45 2.60 50.15
CA TYR A 25 27.12 3.33 48.92
C TYR A 25 27.52 2.64 47.62
N VAL A 26 28.53 1.76 47.63
CA VAL A 26 29.02 1.11 46.40
C VAL A 26 28.51 -0.32 46.29
N SER A 27 28.80 -1.15 47.29
CA SER A 27 28.52 -2.58 47.33
C SER A 27 27.59 -2.91 48.49
N ASN A 28 26.38 -2.34 48.47
CA ASN A 28 25.36 -2.64 49.46
C ASN A 28 24.79 -4.05 49.21
N TYR A 29 25.23 -4.99 50.04
CA TYR A 29 24.83 -6.39 49.96
C TYR A 29 23.31 -6.58 50.12
N TYR A 30 22.69 -5.89 51.07
CA TYR A 30 21.27 -6.07 51.39
C TYR A 30 20.36 -5.53 50.29
N SER A 31 20.70 -4.39 49.68
CA SER A 31 19.93 -3.88 48.55
C SER A 31 20.02 -4.81 47.34
N ARG A 32 21.23 -5.31 47.04
CA ARG A 32 21.44 -6.28 45.95
C ARG A 32 20.70 -7.59 46.22
N LYS A 33 20.73 -8.10 47.46
CA LYS A 33 20.00 -9.31 47.85
C LYS A 33 18.49 -9.16 47.62
N ARG A 34 17.90 -8.07 48.10
CA ARG A 34 16.46 -7.76 47.87
C ARG A 34 16.11 -7.65 46.39
N TYR A 35 16.98 -7.02 45.60
CA TYR A 35 16.77 -6.92 44.16
C TYR A 35 16.75 -8.30 43.48
N LEU A 36 17.71 -9.17 43.81
CA LEU A 36 17.77 -10.52 43.25
C LEU A 36 16.59 -11.39 43.70
N GLU A 37 16.15 -11.27 44.95
CA GLU A 37 14.93 -11.93 45.45
C GLU A 37 13.69 -11.44 44.68
N GLY A 38 13.57 -10.13 44.46
CA GLY A 38 12.50 -9.56 43.65
C GLY A 38 12.53 -10.02 42.19
N LEU A 39 13.72 -10.16 41.59
CA LEU A 39 13.86 -10.74 40.25
C LEU A 39 13.42 -12.20 40.21
N LYS A 40 13.73 -12.99 41.24
CA LYS A 40 13.31 -14.39 41.30
C LYS A 40 11.78 -14.50 41.27
N ILE A 41 11.10 -13.72 42.11
CA ILE A 41 9.62 -13.68 42.15
C ILE A 41 9.05 -13.25 40.80
N LYS A 42 9.62 -12.20 40.18
CA LYS A 42 9.16 -11.74 38.85
C LYS A 42 9.35 -12.80 37.77
N ASN A 43 10.46 -13.53 37.79
CA ASN A 43 10.69 -14.61 36.84
C ASN A 43 9.68 -15.74 37.04
N GLU A 44 9.36 -16.11 38.29
CA GLU A 44 8.34 -17.12 38.58
C GLU A 44 6.96 -16.68 38.06
N ILE A 45 6.57 -15.42 38.27
CA ILE A 45 5.32 -14.87 37.71
C ILE A 45 5.32 -14.94 36.18
N MET A 46 6.41 -14.49 35.54
CA MET A 46 6.53 -14.49 34.08
C MET A 46 6.45 -15.91 33.51
N LEU A 47 7.04 -16.90 34.17
CA LEU A 47 6.97 -18.30 33.74
C LEU A 47 5.53 -18.81 33.77
N ASN A 48 4.79 -18.52 34.85
CA ASN A 48 3.38 -18.91 34.96
C ASN A 48 2.52 -18.22 33.88
N GLU A 49 2.72 -16.92 33.65
CA GLU A 49 2.02 -16.19 32.59
C GLU A 49 2.28 -16.77 31.19
N LEU A 50 3.51 -17.20 30.92
CA LEU A 50 3.88 -17.84 29.65
C LEU A 50 3.25 -19.23 29.51
N GLU A 51 3.14 -19.99 30.59
CA GLU A 51 2.48 -21.29 30.61
C GLU A 51 0.98 -21.15 30.32
N GLU A 52 0.29 -20.25 31.04
CA GLU A 52 -1.13 -19.95 30.80
C GLU A 52 -1.38 -19.49 29.35
N TYR A 53 -0.50 -18.64 28.81
CA TYR A 53 -0.61 -18.19 27.43
C TYR A 53 -0.42 -19.32 26.42
N ALA A 54 0.52 -20.24 26.69
CA ALA A 54 0.74 -21.41 25.84
C ALA A 54 -0.50 -22.32 25.81
N GLU A 55 -1.09 -22.61 26.97
CA GLU A 55 -2.33 -23.39 27.07
C GLU A 55 -3.49 -22.75 26.31
N GLN A 56 -3.69 -21.44 26.49
CA GLN A 56 -4.73 -20.70 25.76
C GLN A 56 -4.52 -20.77 24.25
N GLN A 57 -3.27 -20.63 23.79
CA GLN A 57 -2.94 -20.69 22.38
C GLN A 57 -3.20 -22.08 21.80
N GLU A 58 -2.85 -23.15 22.52
CA GLU A 58 -3.15 -24.52 22.12
C GLU A 58 -4.66 -24.74 21.96
N GLN A 59 -5.45 -24.36 22.96
CA GLN A 59 -6.92 -24.44 22.90
C GLN A 59 -7.49 -23.66 21.72
N MET A 60 -7.00 -22.43 21.49
CA MET A 60 -7.43 -21.62 20.34
C MET A 60 -7.08 -22.30 19.01
N THR A 61 -5.92 -22.95 18.92
CA THR A 61 -5.54 -23.68 17.70
C THR A 61 -6.42 -24.89 17.47
N GLU A 62 -6.79 -25.61 18.52
CA GLU A 62 -7.68 -26.77 18.45
C GLU A 62 -9.08 -26.38 18.04
N ILE A 63 -9.67 -25.36 18.68
CA ILE A 63 -10.95 -24.78 18.28
C ILE A 63 -10.92 -24.33 16.81
N LYS A 64 -9.82 -23.68 16.37
CA LYS A 64 -9.67 -23.24 14.98
C LYS A 64 -9.59 -24.42 14.00
N LYS A 65 -8.88 -25.50 14.36
CA LYS A 65 -8.82 -26.73 13.56
C LYS A 65 -10.21 -27.36 13.43
N ASP A 66 -10.97 -27.45 14.52
CA ASP A 66 -12.33 -28.00 14.52
C ASP A 66 -13.28 -27.16 13.65
N ILE A 67 -13.20 -25.83 13.76
CA ILE A 67 -13.99 -24.93 12.92
C ILE A 67 -13.62 -25.10 11.44
N ASP A 68 -12.33 -25.21 11.12
CA ASP A 68 -11.86 -25.41 9.74
C ASP A 68 -12.29 -26.78 9.19
N GLN A 69 -12.20 -27.84 9.99
CA GLN A 69 -12.71 -29.16 9.63
C GLN A 69 -14.22 -29.14 9.38
N LYS A 70 -15.01 -28.52 10.27
CA LYS A 70 -16.46 -28.34 10.08
C LYS A 70 -16.78 -27.55 8.82
N LYS A 71 -16.04 -26.48 8.53
CA LYS A 71 -16.22 -25.68 7.29
C LYS A 71 -15.87 -26.48 6.04
N LYS A 72 -14.78 -27.26 6.06
CA LYS A 72 -14.39 -28.14 4.96
C LYS A 72 -15.46 -29.19 4.72
N LEU A 73 -15.99 -29.80 5.78
CA LEU A 73 -17.06 -30.78 5.72
C LEU A 73 -18.34 -30.16 5.13
N ASP A 74 -18.78 -29.01 5.64
CA ASP A 74 -19.95 -28.28 5.11
C ASP A 74 -19.76 -27.91 3.63
N THR A 75 -18.59 -27.39 3.26
CA THR A 75 -18.25 -27.08 1.86
C THR A 75 -18.29 -28.32 0.98
N PHE A 76 -17.77 -29.45 1.47
CA PHE A 76 -17.82 -30.73 0.77
C PHE A 76 -19.26 -31.21 0.62
N SER A 77 -20.07 -31.16 1.68
CA SER A 77 -21.47 -31.58 1.64
C SER A 77 -22.30 -30.75 0.67
N ARG A 78 -22.11 -29.44 0.63
CA ARG A 78 -22.79 -28.55 -0.34
C ARG A 78 -22.46 -28.91 -1.79
N LYS A 79 -21.17 -29.13 -2.08
CA LYS A 79 -20.70 -29.49 -3.43
C LYS A 79 -21.17 -30.88 -3.87
N ASN A 80 -21.21 -31.82 -2.93
CA ASN A 80 -21.48 -33.23 -3.20
C ASN A 80 -22.89 -33.67 -2.75
N HIS A 81 -23.82 -32.74 -2.58
CA HIS A 81 -25.19 -33.02 -2.11
C HIS A 81 -25.92 -34.06 -2.99
N TYR A 82 -25.53 -34.21 -4.25
CA TYR A 82 -26.10 -35.18 -5.18
C TYR A 82 -25.78 -36.64 -4.84
N LEU A 83 -24.81 -36.89 -3.94
CA LEU A 83 -24.47 -38.23 -3.47
C LEU A 83 -25.45 -38.79 -2.42
N LEU A 84 -26.42 -37.98 -2.01
CA LEU A 84 -27.46 -38.30 -1.04
C LEU A 84 -28.40 -39.41 -1.54
N SER A 85 -28.92 -40.23 -0.62
CA SER A 85 -30.03 -41.14 -0.90
C SER A 85 -31.26 -40.41 -1.42
N THR A 86 -31.87 -41.01 -2.44
CA THR A 86 -33.22 -40.67 -2.88
C THR A 86 -34.21 -41.74 -2.42
N VAL A 87 -35.50 -41.51 -2.61
CA VAL A 87 -36.55 -42.50 -2.29
C VAL A 87 -36.38 -43.79 -3.09
N VAL A 88 -35.87 -43.70 -4.33
CA VAL A 88 -35.78 -44.82 -5.27
C VAL A 88 -34.41 -45.49 -5.23
N GLN A 89 -33.33 -44.72 -5.06
CA GLN A 89 -31.96 -45.24 -5.08
C GLN A 89 -31.18 -44.82 -3.82
N PRO A 90 -30.53 -45.77 -3.12
CA PRO A 90 -29.66 -45.43 -2.00
C PRO A 90 -28.43 -44.63 -2.47
N GLY A 91 -28.02 -43.65 -1.68
CA GLY A 91 -26.85 -42.80 -1.91
C GLY A 91 -25.58 -43.54 -1.56
N VAL A 92 -24.44 -42.96 -1.92
CA VAL A 92 -23.12 -43.61 -1.73
C VAL A 92 -22.85 -43.90 -0.25
N PHE A 93 -23.36 -43.08 0.66
CA PHE A 93 -23.17 -43.21 2.11
C PHE A 93 -24.32 -43.94 2.82
N ASN A 94 -25.28 -44.50 2.08
CA ASN A 94 -26.36 -45.32 2.62
C ASN A 94 -26.28 -46.74 2.05
N SER A 95 -25.39 -47.55 2.62
CA SER A 95 -25.16 -48.92 2.17
C SER A 95 -26.33 -49.84 2.56
N PRO A 96 -26.82 -50.70 1.66
CA PRO A 96 -27.91 -51.64 1.96
C PRO A 96 -27.52 -52.72 2.98
N TYR A 97 -26.23 -52.88 3.27
CA TYR A 97 -25.71 -53.84 4.24
C TYR A 97 -25.65 -53.28 5.67
N LYS A 98 -25.88 -51.97 5.86
CA LYS A 98 -25.94 -51.34 7.17
C LYS A 98 -27.40 -51.03 7.53
N PRO A 99 -27.80 -51.19 8.80
CA PRO A 99 -29.16 -50.86 9.24
C PRO A 99 -29.43 -49.35 9.24
N TYR A 100 -28.38 -48.51 9.28
CA TYR A 100 -28.47 -47.06 9.29
C TYR A 100 -27.45 -46.43 8.33
N PRO A 101 -27.74 -45.24 7.76
CA PRO A 101 -26.79 -44.52 6.92
C PRO A 101 -25.54 -44.06 7.69
N ASP A 102 -24.45 -43.83 6.96
CA ASP A 102 -23.20 -43.33 7.53
C ASP A 102 -23.31 -41.87 7.99
N GLU A 103 -22.43 -41.42 8.89
CA GLU A 103 -22.46 -40.04 9.42
C GLU A 103 -22.45 -38.98 8.31
N MET A 104 -21.71 -39.24 7.24
CA MET A 104 -21.62 -38.38 6.06
C MET A 104 -22.97 -38.16 5.38
N GLU A 105 -23.85 -39.16 5.36
CA GLU A 105 -25.21 -39.04 4.80
C GLU A 105 -26.01 -37.98 5.56
N PHE A 106 -25.90 -37.95 6.90
CA PHE A 106 -26.58 -36.94 7.72
C PHE A 106 -26.02 -35.53 7.48
N HIS A 107 -24.71 -35.39 7.29
CA HIS A 107 -24.10 -34.12 6.90
C HIS A 107 -24.60 -33.62 5.54
N LEU A 108 -24.74 -34.52 4.56
CA LEU A 108 -25.30 -34.21 3.24
C LEU A 108 -26.78 -33.80 3.33
N ARG A 109 -27.58 -34.46 4.18
CA ARG A 109 -29.00 -34.11 4.41
C ARG A 109 -29.17 -32.70 4.97
N ASN A 110 -28.27 -32.30 5.86
CA ASN A 110 -28.33 -31.00 6.54
C ASN A 110 -27.75 -29.85 5.69
N ALA A 111 -26.98 -30.16 4.64
CA ALA A 111 -26.38 -29.15 3.78
C ALA A 111 -27.46 -28.45 2.94
N LYS A 112 -27.68 -27.16 3.21
CA LYS A 112 -28.54 -26.31 2.38
C LYS A 112 -27.72 -25.75 1.24
N MET A 113 -28.26 -25.81 0.02
CA MET A 113 -27.68 -25.04 -1.08
C MET A 113 -27.79 -23.57 -0.74
N ASP A 114 -26.71 -22.83 -0.98
CA ASP A 114 -26.79 -21.37 -0.95
C ASP A 114 -27.76 -20.98 -2.07
N SER A 115 -28.92 -20.43 -1.68
CA SER A 115 -29.79 -19.76 -2.65
C SER A 115 -28.93 -18.73 -3.39
N PRO A 116 -29.02 -18.58 -4.73
CA PRO A 116 -28.32 -17.54 -5.45
C PRO A 116 -28.55 -16.23 -4.71
N SER A 117 -27.49 -15.72 -4.07
CA SER A 117 -27.58 -14.51 -3.27
C SER A 117 -28.14 -13.43 -4.20
N PRO A 118 -29.27 -12.79 -3.87
CA PRO A 118 -29.71 -11.63 -4.61
C PRO A 118 -28.52 -10.70 -4.68
N HIS A 119 -28.04 -10.41 -5.90
CA HIS A 119 -26.87 -9.56 -6.09
C HIS A 119 -26.97 -8.39 -5.12
N PRO A 120 -25.94 -8.17 -4.27
CA PRO A 120 -26.01 -7.12 -3.27
C PRO A 120 -26.38 -5.83 -4.02
N PRO A 121 -27.40 -5.08 -3.57
CA PRO A 121 -27.74 -3.81 -4.21
C PRO A 121 -26.44 -3.02 -4.28
N LYS A 122 -26.07 -2.58 -5.50
CA LYS A 122 -24.88 -1.76 -5.72
C LYS A 122 -24.93 -0.65 -4.68
N LYS A 123 -24.05 -0.68 -3.68
CA LYS A 123 -23.91 0.42 -2.74
C LYS A 123 -23.63 1.64 -3.60
N SER A 124 -24.58 2.58 -3.65
CA SER A 124 -24.36 3.84 -4.36
C SER A 124 -23.09 4.43 -3.76
N LYS A 125 -22.11 4.74 -4.60
CA LYS A 125 -20.86 5.38 -4.17
C LYS A 125 -21.08 6.87 -3.86
N ASP A 126 -22.32 7.27 -3.63
CA ASP A 126 -22.70 8.62 -3.25
C ASP A 126 -22.41 8.74 -1.76
N LYS A 127 -21.12 8.81 -1.41
CA LYS A 127 -20.74 9.51 -0.19
C LYS A 127 -21.42 10.87 -0.31
N ILE A 128 -22.33 11.18 0.60
CA ILE A 128 -22.89 12.52 0.77
C ILE A 128 -21.69 13.44 0.94
N PHE A 129 -21.31 14.06 -0.15
CA PHE A 129 -20.21 14.98 -0.21
C PHE A 129 -20.76 16.28 0.35
N ASP A 130 -20.46 16.60 1.61
CA ASP A 130 -20.87 17.87 2.20
C ASP A 130 -20.19 19.01 1.43
N PRO A 131 -20.94 19.84 0.67
CA PRO A 131 -20.38 20.92 -0.11
C PRO A 131 -20.16 22.17 0.76
N SER A 132 -20.13 22.03 2.09
CA SER A 132 -19.91 23.14 3.05
C SER A 132 -18.66 23.97 2.73
N TRP A 133 -17.61 23.38 2.18
CA TRP A 133 -16.41 24.10 1.73
C TRP A 133 -16.61 24.97 0.48
N ARG A 134 -17.64 24.74 -0.35
CA ARG A 134 -17.99 25.63 -1.47
C ARG A 134 -18.71 26.91 -1.04
N ARG A 135 -19.13 27.03 0.23
CA ARG A 135 -19.92 28.18 0.72
C ARG A 135 -19.07 29.32 1.29
N TYR A 136 -17.75 29.31 1.08
CA TYR A 136 -16.88 30.44 1.44
C TYR A 136 -16.74 31.46 0.31
N ASP A 137 -17.87 31.90 -0.27
CA ASP A 137 -17.90 33.12 -1.09
C ASP A 137 -18.00 34.33 -0.14
N LEU A 138 -16.92 34.60 0.59
CA LEU A 138 -16.80 35.85 1.34
C LEU A 138 -16.83 37.01 0.33
N PRO A 139 -17.60 38.10 0.56
CA PRO A 139 -17.62 39.25 -0.32
C PRO A 139 -16.20 39.77 -0.50
N LYS A 140 -15.73 39.85 -1.75
CA LYS A 140 -14.41 40.39 -2.07
C LYS A 140 -14.43 41.87 -1.66
N PRO A 141 -13.61 42.30 -0.69
CA PRO A 141 -13.55 43.72 -0.34
C PRO A 141 -13.11 44.50 -1.57
N GLU A 142 -13.81 45.60 -1.91
CA GLU A 142 -13.48 46.47 -3.05
C GLU A 142 -12.21 47.29 -2.83
N VAL A 143 -11.80 47.46 -1.57
CA VAL A 143 -10.59 48.15 -1.17
C VAL A 143 -9.77 47.28 -0.23
N LEU A 144 -8.46 47.19 -0.48
CA LEU A 144 -7.54 46.61 0.48
C LEU A 144 -7.62 47.42 1.79
N PRO A 145 -7.48 46.79 2.97
CA PRO A 145 -7.39 47.53 4.23
C PRO A 145 -6.31 48.62 4.11
N PRO A 146 -6.54 49.78 4.73
CA PRO A 146 -6.06 51.07 4.23
C PRO A 146 -4.53 51.15 4.13
N VAL A 147 -4.03 51.15 2.89
CA VAL A 147 -2.73 51.74 2.57
C VAL A 147 -3.02 53.15 2.10
N ASN A 148 -2.86 54.13 2.99
CA ASN A 148 -3.03 55.53 2.64
C ASN A 148 -1.88 55.96 1.71
N GLY A 149 -2.18 56.17 0.42
CA GLY A 149 -1.24 56.74 -0.56
C GLY A 149 -0.54 55.71 -1.46
N LYS A 150 0.13 56.23 -2.50
CA LYS A 150 0.96 55.41 -3.41
C LYS A 150 2.18 54.89 -2.62
N PRO A 151 2.38 53.57 -2.50
CA PRO A 151 3.55 53.03 -1.80
C PRO A 151 4.84 53.51 -2.49
N GLN A 152 5.82 53.95 -1.71
CA GLN A 152 7.08 54.48 -2.23
C GLN A 152 7.92 53.34 -2.84
N GLY A 153 8.00 53.27 -4.17
CA GLY A 153 8.82 52.30 -4.88
C GLY A 153 8.21 51.89 -6.23
N PRO A 154 8.82 50.91 -6.94
CA PRO A 154 8.30 50.35 -8.19
C PRO A 154 7.16 49.34 -7.90
N PHE A 155 6.23 49.71 -7.02
CA PHE A 155 5.10 48.88 -6.65
C PHE A 155 3.95 49.08 -7.64
N ARG A 156 3.27 47.98 -7.97
CA ARG A 156 2.07 47.99 -8.82
C ARG A 156 0.91 48.71 -8.14
N ASP A 157 -0.03 49.21 -8.94
CA ASP A 157 -1.18 49.92 -8.41
C ASP A 157 -2.02 49.01 -7.50
N PRO A 158 -2.56 49.51 -6.37
CA PRO A 158 -3.35 48.69 -5.43
C PRO A 158 -4.50 47.92 -6.09
N ARG A 159 -5.12 48.51 -7.13
CA ARG A 159 -6.18 47.88 -7.93
C ARG A 159 -5.68 46.66 -8.71
N GLU A 160 -4.50 46.75 -9.33
CA GLU A 160 -3.90 45.63 -10.07
C GLU A 160 -3.49 44.50 -9.13
N VAL A 161 -2.91 44.85 -7.97
CA VAL A 161 -2.54 43.88 -6.93
C VAL A 161 -3.76 43.13 -6.41
N GLN A 162 -4.89 43.82 -6.25
CA GLN A 162 -6.15 43.23 -5.84
C GLN A 162 -6.73 42.29 -6.91
N GLN A 163 -6.70 42.70 -8.19
CA GLN A 163 -7.07 41.82 -9.31
C GLN A 163 -6.18 40.58 -9.36
N GLN A 164 -4.88 40.73 -9.12
CA GLN A 164 -3.92 39.61 -9.06
C GLN A 164 -4.21 38.68 -7.88
N ARG A 165 -4.52 39.23 -6.69
CA ARG A 165 -4.84 38.47 -5.48
C ARG A 165 -6.12 37.64 -5.63
N TYR A 166 -7.13 38.17 -6.30
CA TYR A 166 -8.43 37.52 -6.50
C TYR A 166 -8.62 36.91 -7.90
N LYS A 167 -7.52 36.76 -8.66
CA LYS A 167 -7.52 36.05 -9.94
C LYS A 167 -8.03 34.62 -9.72
N PRO A 168 -8.99 34.13 -10.51
CA PRO A 168 -9.50 32.77 -10.35
C PRO A 168 -8.33 31.79 -10.45
N PHE A 169 -8.32 30.80 -9.55
CA PHE A 169 -7.32 29.75 -9.58
C PHE A 169 -7.39 29.03 -10.92
N GLN A 170 -6.28 29.02 -11.66
CA GLN A 170 -6.09 28.26 -12.89
C GLN A 170 -5.15 27.09 -12.57
N PRO A 171 -5.67 26.00 -11.98
CA PRO A 171 -4.86 24.83 -11.68
C PRO A 171 -4.16 24.31 -12.92
N THR A 172 -2.94 23.79 -12.74
CA THR A 172 -2.29 23.02 -13.81
C THR A 172 -3.04 21.71 -14.03
N LEU A 173 -2.89 21.10 -15.21
CA LEU A 173 -3.54 19.83 -15.54
C LEU A 173 -3.35 18.75 -14.44
N ARG A 174 -2.18 18.72 -13.80
CA ARG A 174 -1.86 17.81 -12.68
C ARG A 174 -2.70 18.07 -11.43
N VAL A 175 -3.14 19.31 -11.21
CA VAL A 175 -3.97 19.74 -10.07
C VAL A 175 -5.47 19.64 -10.42
N GLU A 176 -5.84 19.83 -11.69
CA GLU A 176 -7.22 19.64 -12.17
C GLU A 176 -7.66 18.18 -12.13
N SER A 177 -6.77 17.27 -12.53
CA SER A 177 -7.06 15.84 -12.56
C SER A 177 -6.87 15.20 -11.19
N ASN A 178 -7.81 14.35 -10.76
CA ASN A 178 -7.63 13.52 -9.56
C ASN A 178 -6.32 12.71 -9.66
N TYR A 179 -5.69 12.42 -8.51
CA TYR A 179 -4.47 11.60 -8.43
C TYR A 179 -4.65 10.23 -9.13
N TYR A 180 -5.85 9.66 -9.03
CA TYR A 180 -6.22 8.38 -9.65
C TYR A 180 -6.87 8.50 -11.03
N SER A 181 -6.94 9.68 -11.62
CA SER A 181 -7.62 9.91 -12.91
C SER A 181 -7.16 8.99 -14.03
N LEU A 182 -5.85 8.68 -14.09
CA LEU A 182 -5.30 7.75 -15.08
C LEU A 182 -5.77 6.32 -14.85
N ASP A 183 -5.88 5.89 -13.60
CA ASP A 183 -6.34 4.54 -13.26
C ASP A 183 -7.84 4.41 -13.50
N GLU A 184 -8.64 5.43 -13.13
CA GLU A 184 -10.06 5.51 -13.44
C GLU A 184 -10.32 5.49 -14.96
N ALA A 185 -9.52 6.22 -15.74
CA ALA A 185 -9.60 6.20 -17.21
C ALA A 185 -9.28 4.81 -17.78
N ARG A 186 -8.26 4.12 -17.25
CA ARG A 186 -7.94 2.73 -17.62
C ARG A 186 -9.06 1.76 -17.26
N GLU A 187 -9.69 1.94 -16.10
CA GLU A 187 -10.82 1.11 -15.70
C GLU A 187 -12.02 1.31 -16.61
N LYS A 188 -12.37 2.56 -16.95
CA LYS A 188 -13.43 2.86 -17.93
C LYS A 188 -13.14 2.23 -19.28
N MET A 189 -11.91 2.39 -19.80
CA MET A 189 -11.50 1.76 -21.06
C MET A 189 -11.65 0.24 -21.01
N LYS A 190 -11.24 -0.42 -19.92
CA LYS A 190 -11.45 -1.87 -19.74
C LYS A 190 -12.93 -2.25 -19.69
N GLN A 191 -13.78 -1.42 -19.08
CA GLN A 191 -15.23 -1.65 -19.02
C GLN A 191 -15.86 -1.50 -20.40
N GLU A 192 -15.49 -0.49 -21.17
CA GLU A 192 -15.93 -0.28 -22.55
C GLU A 192 -15.46 -1.44 -23.44
N GLU A 193 -14.19 -1.84 -23.34
CA GLU A 193 -13.69 -3.04 -24.01
C GLU A 193 -14.50 -4.29 -23.63
N TRP A 194 -14.85 -4.44 -22.36
CA TRP A 194 -15.63 -5.59 -21.88
C TRP A 194 -17.04 -5.59 -22.46
N VAL A 195 -17.73 -4.45 -22.47
CA VAL A 195 -19.07 -4.31 -23.07
C VAL A 195 -19.04 -4.58 -24.57
N ASN A 196 -17.96 -4.17 -25.24
CA ASN A 196 -17.81 -4.32 -26.69
C ASN A 196 -17.22 -5.68 -27.10
N ARG A 197 -16.92 -6.60 -26.17
CA ARG A 197 -16.44 -7.95 -26.50
C ARG A 197 -17.60 -8.81 -26.98
N LEU A 198 -17.59 -9.09 -28.27
CA LEU A 198 -18.44 -10.12 -28.90
C LEU A 198 -17.97 -11.56 -28.59
N ILE A 199 -16.71 -11.75 -28.19
CA ILE A 199 -16.10 -13.06 -27.94
C ILE A 199 -15.30 -13.00 -26.63
N ASP A 200 -15.60 -13.88 -25.68
CA ASP A 200 -14.92 -13.97 -24.38
C ASP A 200 -13.49 -14.52 -24.49
N ILE A 201 -13.23 -15.30 -25.54
CA ILE A 201 -11.92 -15.83 -25.84
C ILE A 201 -11.06 -14.69 -26.36
N LYS A 202 -10.12 -14.21 -25.53
CA LYS A 202 -9.06 -13.30 -25.99
C LYS A 202 -8.37 -13.92 -27.20
N PHE A 203 -8.45 -13.27 -28.35
CA PHE A 203 -7.62 -13.59 -29.50
C PHE A 203 -6.16 -13.50 -29.05
N GLN A 204 -5.50 -14.64 -28.94
CA GLN A 204 -4.07 -14.70 -28.70
C GLN A 204 -3.40 -14.82 -30.07
N PRO A 205 -2.85 -13.73 -30.62
CA PRO A 205 -2.27 -13.74 -31.98
C PRO A 205 -1.15 -14.77 -32.15
N SER A 206 -0.57 -15.24 -31.03
CA SER A 206 0.36 -16.36 -31.01
C SER A 206 0.21 -17.16 -29.72
N LYS A 207 0.44 -18.47 -29.79
CA LYS A 207 0.66 -19.31 -28.60
C LYS A 207 1.95 -18.82 -27.95
N ARG A 208 1.90 -18.37 -26.69
CA ARG A 208 3.10 -18.02 -25.92
C ARG A 208 4.02 -19.24 -25.92
N LYS A 209 5.21 -19.10 -26.49
CA LYS A 209 6.22 -20.15 -26.48
C LYS A 209 6.72 -20.29 -25.04
N THR A 210 6.68 -21.51 -24.49
CA THR A 210 7.03 -21.82 -23.10
C THR A 210 8.54 -21.95 -22.87
N TYR A 211 9.34 -21.87 -23.92
CA TYR A 211 10.80 -21.95 -23.77
C TYR A 211 11.37 -20.62 -23.27
N ALA A 212 12.42 -20.72 -22.46
CA ALA A 212 13.21 -19.58 -22.04
C ALA A 212 13.76 -18.86 -23.27
N TYR A 213 13.64 -17.53 -23.31
CA TYR A 213 14.23 -16.73 -24.37
C TYR A 213 15.75 -16.88 -24.30
N GLU A 214 16.34 -17.53 -25.29
CA GLU A 214 17.78 -17.58 -25.48
C GLU A 214 18.19 -16.36 -26.33
N PRO A 215 18.90 -15.38 -25.77
CA PRO A 215 19.36 -14.23 -26.53
C PRO A 215 20.37 -14.67 -27.60
N LEU A 216 19.95 -14.65 -28.87
CA LEU A 216 20.76 -15.01 -30.04
C LEU A 216 21.90 -14.02 -30.35
N LEU A 217 22.22 -13.09 -29.45
CA LEU A 217 23.27 -12.08 -29.66
C LEU A 217 24.65 -12.70 -29.94
N HIS A 218 24.87 -13.96 -29.57
CA HIS A 218 26.13 -14.67 -29.80
C HIS A 218 25.95 -16.03 -30.52
N SER A 219 24.77 -16.33 -31.06
CA SER A 219 24.60 -17.58 -31.82
C SER A 219 25.26 -17.46 -33.19
N THR A 220 26.30 -18.27 -33.44
CA THR A 220 26.92 -18.43 -34.75
C THR A 220 26.00 -19.28 -35.64
N SER A 221 25.12 -18.64 -36.42
CA SER A 221 24.41 -19.33 -37.50
C SER A 221 25.38 -19.65 -38.65
N SER A 222 25.11 -20.68 -39.46
CA SER A 222 25.95 -20.97 -40.64
C SER A 222 25.96 -19.85 -41.68
N PHE A 223 25.03 -18.90 -41.57
CA PHE A 223 24.86 -17.77 -42.47
C PHE A 223 25.46 -16.44 -41.91
N GLY A 224 26.14 -16.47 -40.75
CA GLY A 224 26.79 -15.30 -40.16
C GLY A 224 25.82 -14.31 -39.48
N HIS A 225 26.33 -13.16 -39.04
CA HIS A 225 25.55 -12.07 -38.44
C HIS A 225 25.25 -11.00 -39.51
N LEU A 226 23.99 -10.59 -39.63
CA LEU A 226 23.64 -9.42 -40.45
C LEU A 226 24.25 -8.18 -39.80
N PRO A 227 24.92 -7.28 -40.53
CA PRO A 227 25.45 -6.04 -39.97
C PRO A 227 24.28 -5.17 -39.50
N TYR A 228 24.02 -5.20 -38.20
CA TYR A 228 23.04 -4.31 -37.57
C TYR A 228 23.62 -2.90 -37.55
N GLY A 229 22.99 -1.94 -38.24
CA GLY A 229 23.41 -0.54 -38.11
C GLY A 229 23.27 0.38 -39.32
N THR A 230 23.18 -0.13 -40.55
CA THR A 230 23.34 0.77 -41.72
C THR A 230 22.16 0.83 -42.67
N SER A 231 21.36 -0.24 -42.80
CA SER A 231 20.31 -0.31 -43.84
C SER A 231 18.92 0.19 -43.40
N TYR A 232 18.62 0.25 -42.10
CA TYR A 232 17.26 0.48 -41.60
C TYR A 232 17.13 1.58 -40.54
N PHE A 233 18.23 2.28 -40.24
CA PHE A 233 18.17 3.44 -39.36
C PHE A 233 17.75 4.66 -40.18
N ARG A 234 16.81 5.44 -39.64
CA ARG A 234 16.33 6.73 -40.21
C ARG A 234 17.38 7.85 -40.17
N HIS A 235 18.66 7.54 -40.32
CA HIS A 235 19.74 8.52 -40.43
C HIS A 235 20.26 8.55 -41.86
N GLU A 236 19.37 8.92 -42.77
CA GLU A 236 19.81 9.42 -44.05
C GLU A 236 19.99 10.93 -43.89
N TYR A 237 21.21 11.42 -44.13
CA TYR A 237 21.60 12.84 -44.27
C TYR A 237 21.94 13.61 -42.97
N PRO A 238 23.12 13.41 -42.39
CA PRO A 238 23.70 14.34 -41.39
C PRO A 238 23.87 15.77 -41.93
N ASP A 239 23.98 15.94 -43.25
CA ASP A 239 24.24 17.24 -43.89
C ASP A 239 22.98 18.12 -44.02
N LYS A 240 21.77 17.61 -43.74
CA LYS A 240 20.51 18.39 -43.87
C LYS A 240 20.32 19.44 -42.78
N TRP A 241 21.10 19.41 -41.70
CA TRP A 241 20.95 20.32 -40.55
C TRP A 241 21.96 21.46 -40.54
N LEU A 242 22.89 21.51 -41.49
CA LEU A 242 23.85 22.59 -41.61
C LEU A 242 23.23 23.75 -42.40
N PHE A 243 22.63 24.68 -41.65
CA PHE A 243 22.46 26.10 -41.98
C PHE A 243 21.79 26.42 -43.33
N GLY A 244 20.45 26.59 -43.33
CA GLY A 244 19.79 27.36 -44.41
C GLY A 244 18.38 26.95 -44.86
N SER A 245 17.78 25.87 -44.34
CA SER A 245 16.40 25.56 -44.70
C SER A 245 15.42 26.50 -43.98
N SER A 246 14.74 27.38 -44.73
CA SER A 246 13.72 28.30 -44.18
C SER A 246 12.43 27.60 -43.74
N GLU A 247 12.31 26.29 -43.98
CA GLU A 247 11.17 25.51 -43.53
C GLU A 247 11.30 25.19 -42.04
N LYS A 248 10.60 25.99 -41.22
CA LYS A 248 10.33 25.65 -39.83
C LYS A 248 9.64 24.29 -39.79
N PHE A 249 10.08 23.42 -38.88
CA PHE A 249 9.47 22.11 -38.65
C PHE A 249 7.95 22.24 -38.53
N ARG A 250 7.21 21.54 -39.41
CA ARG A 250 5.75 21.40 -39.29
C ARG A 250 5.43 20.54 -38.07
N THR A 251 4.70 21.11 -37.11
CA THR A 251 4.15 20.35 -35.99
C THR A 251 3.09 19.39 -36.52
N VAL A 252 3.36 18.08 -36.40
CA VAL A 252 2.42 17.02 -36.80
C VAL A 252 1.28 16.86 -35.78
N VAL A 253 1.46 17.40 -34.58
CA VAL A 253 0.53 17.32 -33.45
C VAL A 253 -0.03 18.71 -33.15
N PRO A 254 -1.35 18.87 -32.88
CA PRO A 254 -1.91 20.15 -32.50
C PRO A 254 -1.22 20.71 -31.24
N PRO A 255 -1.00 22.04 -31.17
CA PRO A 255 -0.37 22.65 -30.00
C PRO A 255 -1.22 22.40 -28.75
N ILE A 256 -0.56 22.05 -27.65
CA ILE A 256 -1.23 21.86 -26.36
C ILE A 256 -1.56 23.26 -25.81
N PRO A 257 -2.84 23.60 -25.56
CA PRO A 257 -3.27 24.96 -25.19
C PRO A 257 -2.58 25.55 -23.94
N VAL A 258 -2.00 24.69 -23.10
CA VAL A 258 -1.24 25.08 -21.90
C VAL A 258 0.05 25.81 -22.26
N PHE A 259 0.69 25.45 -23.38
CA PHE A 259 2.01 26.00 -23.77
C PHE A 259 1.91 27.27 -24.62
N GLU A 260 0.75 27.61 -25.18
CA GLU A 260 0.55 28.91 -25.86
C GLU A 260 0.62 30.08 -24.88
N LYS A 261 0.05 29.92 -23.67
CA LYS A 261 -0.01 30.98 -22.66
C LYS A 261 1.32 31.32 -22.01
N LEU A 262 2.35 30.48 -22.20
CA LEU A 262 3.63 30.60 -21.50
C LEU A 262 4.45 31.81 -21.97
N ASN A 263 4.20 32.28 -23.20
CA ASN A 263 4.85 33.49 -23.74
C ASN A 263 3.93 34.71 -23.75
N ASP A 264 2.60 34.55 -23.72
CA ASP A 264 1.66 35.69 -23.72
C ASP A 264 1.61 36.46 -22.40
N THR A 265 1.93 35.82 -21.26
CA THR A 265 1.93 36.50 -19.94
C THR A 265 3.23 37.22 -19.61
N TYR A 266 4.27 37.05 -20.43
CA TYR A 266 5.53 37.78 -20.32
C TYR A 266 5.66 38.67 -21.55
N THR A 267 4.85 39.72 -21.60
CA THR A 267 5.11 40.82 -22.53
C THR A 267 6.42 41.50 -22.14
N GLU A 268 7.33 41.51 -23.09
CA GLU A 268 8.44 42.45 -23.37
C GLU A 268 8.72 43.49 -22.27
N GLY A 269 9.87 43.32 -21.61
CA GLY A 269 10.55 44.42 -20.94
C GLY A 269 11.30 45.29 -21.95
#